data_AF-A0A1Q6L680-F1
#
_entry.id   AF-A0A1Q6L680-F1
#
_cell.length_a   1.000
_cell.length_b   1.000
_cell.length_c   1.000
_cell.angle_alpha   90.00
_cell.angle_beta   90.00
_cell.angle_gamma   90.00
#
_symmetry.space_group_name_H-M   'P 1'
#
loop_
_entity.id
_entity.type
_entity.pdbx_description
1 polymer ?
#
loop_
_entity_poly.entity_id
_entity_poly.type
_entity_poly.pdbx_seq_one_letter_code
_entity_poly.pdbx_strand_id
1 'polypeptide(L)'
;MNFKKYEDIKIFWKDTRNLLEKEEWYNTLLIENCNEAIEKGNIDMFLATVTNNDKIELIMLYRKPWKLLLYSPTHNYSDEILKFAAENIYKYDKELLGVNSDKNVANKFAKYYSELGKMDYVVHTGLRILLLENLKER
;
A
#
# COMPACT_ATOMS: atom_id res chain seq x y z
N MET A 1 9.45 -16.16 -1.35
CA MET A 1 8.48 -15.08 -1.07
C MET A 1 7.63 -15.44 0.15
N ASN A 2 7.39 -14.50 1.06
CA ASN A 2 6.59 -14.71 2.27
C ASN A 2 5.60 -13.56 2.49
N PHE A 3 4.43 -13.87 3.01
CA PHE A 3 3.41 -12.90 3.39
C PHE A 3 3.35 -12.80 4.91
N LYS A 4 3.63 -11.62 5.47
CA LYS A 4 3.57 -11.39 6.92
C LYS A 4 2.44 -10.40 7.22
N LYS A 5 1.37 -10.90 7.84
CA LYS A 5 0.33 -10.05 8.46
C LYS A 5 0.78 -9.65 9.87
N TYR A 6 0.47 -8.42 10.26
CA TYR A 6 0.77 -7.89 11.58
C TYR A 6 -0.52 -7.66 12.34
N GLU A 7 -0.53 -8.04 13.61
CA GLU A 7 -1.65 -7.78 14.54
C GLU A 7 -1.40 -6.54 15.43
N ASP A 8 -0.16 -6.04 15.46
CA ASP A 8 0.25 -4.87 16.23
C ASP A 8 0.92 -3.83 15.32
N ILE A 9 0.32 -2.64 15.27
CA ILE A 9 0.83 -1.49 14.52
C ILE A 9 2.24 -1.08 14.96
N LYS A 10 2.61 -1.24 16.23
CA LYS A 10 3.95 -0.89 16.72
C LYS A 10 5.02 -1.81 16.13
N ILE A 11 4.70 -3.09 15.97
CA ILE A 11 5.60 -4.08 15.34
C ILE A 11 5.69 -3.79 13.84
N PHE A 12 4.56 -3.55 13.17
CA PHE A 12 4.54 -3.16 11.77
C PHE A 12 5.39 -1.92 11.52
N TRP A 13 5.16 -0.86 12.29
CA TRP A 13 5.88 0.40 12.17
C TRP A 13 7.37 0.24 12.42
N LYS A 14 7.76 -0.52 13.43
CA LYS A 14 9.18 -0.83 13.69
C LYS A 14 9.86 -1.48 12.47
N ASP A 15 9.18 -2.39 11.79
CA ASP A 15 9.73 -3.10 10.64
C ASP A 15 9.76 -2.24 9.36
N THR A 16 8.83 -1.30 9.20
CA THR A 16 8.63 -0.57 7.93
C THR A 16 9.08 0.88 7.94
N ARG A 17 9.18 1.53 9.10
CA ARG A 17 9.41 2.98 9.26
C ARG A 17 10.57 3.50 8.41
N ASN A 18 11.76 2.91 8.55
CA ASN A 18 12.96 3.38 7.85
C ASN A 18 12.81 3.32 6.32
N LEU A 19 12.02 2.35 5.81
CA LEU A 19 11.77 2.22 4.38
C LEU A 19 10.77 3.29 3.90
N LEU A 20 9.76 3.60 4.70
CA LEU A 20 8.76 4.61 4.38
C LEU A 20 9.34 6.02 4.45
N GLU A 21 10.09 6.34 5.50
CA GLU A 21 10.72 7.65 5.72
C GLU A 21 11.80 7.98 4.66
N LYS A 22 12.42 6.97 4.04
CA LYS A 22 13.40 7.17 2.96
C LYS A 22 12.80 7.94 1.77
N GLU A 23 11.51 7.75 1.52
CA GLU A 23 10.74 8.47 0.49
C GLU A 23 9.49 9.08 1.13
N GLU A 24 9.66 9.82 2.23
CA GLU A 24 8.57 10.41 3.01
C GLU A 24 7.57 11.21 2.16
N TRP A 25 8.06 12.00 1.20
CA TRP A 25 7.24 12.79 0.28
C TRP A 25 6.27 11.94 -0.54
N TYR A 26 6.62 10.68 -0.80
CA TYR A 26 5.79 9.72 -1.50
C TYR A 26 4.89 8.94 -0.52
N ASN A 27 5.42 8.60 0.65
CA ASN A 27 4.79 7.74 1.64
C ASN A 27 4.00 8.47 2.72
N THR A 28 3.77 9.78 2.58
CA THR A 28 3.12 10.61 3.61
C THR A 28 1.81 10.00 4.11
N LEU A 29 0.96 9.50 3.21
CA LEU A 29 -0.31 8.90 3.59
C LEU A 29 -0.15 7.61 4.42
N LEU A 30 0.83 6.76 4.08
CA LEU A 30 1.15 5.56 4.85
C LEU A 30 1.69 5.91 6.24
N ILE A 31 2.62 6.87 6.30
CA ILE A 31 3.28 7.33 7.52
C ILE A 31 2.25 7.92 8.49
N GLU A 32 1.41 8.85 8.02
CA GLU A 32 0.40 9.50 8.85
C GLU A 32 -0.64 8.49 9.38
N ASN A 33 -1.06 7.52 8.56
CA ASN A 33 -1.95 6.46 9.03
C ASN A 33 -1.30 5.59 10.12
N CYS A 34 0.01 5.32 10.03
CA CYS A 34 0.74 4.60 11.06
C CYS A 34 0.84 5.41 12.35
N ASN A 35 1.20 6.69 12.26
CA ASN A 35 1.31 7.59 13.41
C ASN A 35 -0.04 7.72 14.13
N GLU A 36 -1.12 7.99 13.40
CA GLU A 36 -2.47 8.08 13.96
C GLU A 36 -2.89 6.78 14.66
N ALA A 37 -2.61 5.62 14.05
CA ALA A 37 -2.93 4.31 14.61
C ALA A 37 -2.15 4.00 15.90
N ILE A 38 -0.90 4.45 15.99
CA ILE A 38 -0.07 4.31 17.20
C ILE A 38 -0.60 5.20 18.33
N GLU A 39 -0.93 6.45 18.03
CA GLU A 39 -1.47 7.40 19.01
C GLU A 39 -2.81 6.95 19.59
N LYS A 40 -3.71 6.45 18.73
CA LYS A 40 -5.07 6.05 19.13
C LYS A 40 -5.16 4.67 19.77
N GLY A 41 -4.10 3.87 19.74
CA GLY A 41 -4.08 2.57 20.42
C GLY A 41 -4.76 1.44 19.65
N ASN A 42 -4.41 1.29 18.37
CA ASN A 42 -4.87 0.28 17.42
C ASN A 42 -6.31 0.50 16.91
N ILE A 43 -6.40 0.76 15.60
CA ILE A 43 -7.63 0.81 14.82
C ILE A 43 -7.75 -0.50 14.06
N ASP A 44 -8.97 -0.97 13.79
CA ASP A 44 -9.20 -2.15 12.94
C ASP A 44 -8.61 -1.91 11.54
N MET A 45 -7.39 -2.42 11.35
CA MET A 45 -6.55 -2.19 10.18
C MET A 45 -5.89 -3.49 9.76
N PHE A 46 -5.83 -3.69 8.46
CA PHE A 46 -5.01 -4.69 7.83
C PHE A 46 -3.60 -4.14 7.60
N LEU A 47 -2.61 -4.80 8.19
CA LEU A 47 -1.21 -4.43 8.12
C LEU A 47 -0.42 -5.64 7.62
N ALA A 48 0.30 -5.49 6.51
CA ALA A 48 1.05 -6.61 5.96
C ALA A 48 2.28 -6.19 5.15
N THR A 49 3.22 -7.12 5.03
CA THR A 49 4.36 -7.02 4.12
C THR A 49 4.49 -8.27 3.26
N VAL A 50 5.01 -8.09 2.04
CA VAL A 50 5.55 -9.20 1.23
C VAL A 50 7.07 -9.11 1.28
N THR A 51 7.72 -10.22 1.62
CA THR A 51 9.18 -10.32 1.60
C THR A 51 9.68 -11.30 0.55
N ASN A 52 10.81 -10.99 -0.06
CA ASN A 52 11.53 -11.90 -0.95
C ASN A 52 13.04 -11.74 -0.72
N ASN A 53 13.78 -12.85 -0.60
CA ASN A 53 15.22 -12.85 -0.30
C ASN A 53 15.59 -11.87 0.84
N ASP A 54 14.86 -11.95 1.96
CA ASP A 54 15.01 -11.12 3.16
C ASP A 54 14.79 -9.61 2.99
N LYS A 55 14.27 -9.17 1.84
CA LYS A 55 13.88 -7.78 1.58
C LYS A 55 12.38 -7.62 1.63
N ILE A 56 11.91 -6.50 2.20
CA ILE A 56 10.50 -6.10 2.10
C ILE A 56 10.28 -5.52 0.71
N GLU A 57 9.54 -6.27 -0.10
CA GLU A 57 9.24 -5.93 -1.50
C GLU A 57 7.95 -5.12 -1.61
N LEU A 58 6.99 -5.36 -0.70
CA LEU A 58 5.74 -4.60 -0.60
C LEU A 58 5.36 -4.34 0.85
N ILE A 59 4.83 -3.14 1.08
CA ILE A 59 4.19 -2.70 2.32
C ILE A 59 2.73 -2.41 2.02
N MET A 60 1.83 -2.98 2.83
CA MET A 60 0.38 -2.88 2.68
C MET A 60 -0.26 -2.37 3.96
N LEU A 61 -1.11 -1.35 3.81
CA LEU A 61 -1.97 -0.84 4.88
C LEU A 61 -3.36 -0.64 4.33
N TYR A 62 -4.35 -1.24 4.97
CA TYR A 62 -5.74 -1.13 4.54
C TYR A 62 -6.68 -1.00 5.75
N ARG A 63 -7.63 -0.07 5.66
CA ARG A 63 -8.67 0.14 6.66
C ARG A 63 -9.98 0.45 5.95
N LYS A 64 -11.05 -0.29 6.24
CA LYS A 64 -12.38 0.04 5.71
C LYS A 64 -12.85 1.40 6.26
N PRO A 65 -13.53 2.23 5.44
CA PRO A 65 -13.94 2.03 4.05
C PRO A 65 -12.98 2.67 3.03
N TRP A 66 -11.69 2.79 3.34
CA TRP A 66 -10.72 3.48 2.48
C TRP A 66 -10.08 2.53 1.47
N LYS A 67 -9.28 3.04 0.52
CA LYS A 67 -8.55 2.20 -0.44
C LYS A 67 -7.32 1.57 0.24
N LEU A 68 -6.88 0.40 -0.26
CA LEU A 68 -5.61 -0.19 0.13
C LEU A 68 -4.46 0.75 -0.24
N LEU A 69 -3.57 1.03 0.70
CA LEU A 69 -2.29 1.67 0.43
C LEU A 69 -1.26 0.60 0.17
N LEU A 70 -0.54 0.71 -0.95
CA LEU A 70 0.46 -0.25 -1.38
C LEU A 70 1.73 0.51 -1.80
N TYR A 71 2.89 0.10 -1.29
CA TYR A 71 4.18 0.69 -1.61
C TYR A 71 5.24 -0.38 -1.82
N SER A 72 6.13 -0.20 -2.79
CA SER A 72 7.27 -1.08 -3.05
C SER A 72 8.60 -0.37 -2.74
N PRO A 73 9.23 -0.61 -1.58
CA PRO A 73 10.51 0.02 -1.23
C PRO A 73 11.66 -0.32 -2.20
N THR A 74 11.58 -1.48 -2.83
CA THR A 74 12.57 -2.00 -3.78
C THR A 74 12.26 -1.62 -5.22
N HIS A 75 11.14 -0.93 -5.47
CA HIS A 75 10.63 -0.65 -6.81
C HIS A 75 10.47 -1.92 -7.66
N ASN A 76 10.14 -3.05 -7.01
CA ASN A 76 10.01 -4.33 -7.67
C ASN A 76 8.58 -4.52 -8.17
N TYR A 77 8.41 -4.36 -9.48
CA TYR A 77 7.12 -4.44 -10.16
C TYR A 77 6.89 -5.78 -10.85
N SER A 78 7.51 -6.85 -10.36
CA SER A 78 7.33 -8.18 -10.92
C SER A 78 5.90 -8.67 -10.75
N ASP A 79 5.43 -9.36 -11.79
CA ASP A 79 4.08 -9.93 -11.83
C ASP A 79 3.86 -10.96 -10.72
N GLU A 80 4.90 -11.72 -10.40
CA GLU A 80 4.89 -12.72 -9.33
C GLU A 80 4.53 -12.12 -7.97
N ILE A 81 5.20 -11.02 -7.58
CA ILE A 81 4.99 -10.39 -6.27
C ILE A 81 3.61 -9.74 -6.19
N LEU A 82 3.18 -9.05 -7.25
CA LEU A 82 1.89 -8.35 -7.26
C LEU A 82 0.72 -9.32 -7.32
N LYS A 83 0.85 -10.43 -8.05
CA LYS A 83 -0.14 -11.51 -8.04
C LYS A 83 -0.23 -12.16 -6.66
N PHE A 84 0.91 -12.47 -6.04
CA PHE A 84 0.93 -13.05 -4.69
C PHE A 84 0.32 -12.11 -3.65
N ALA A 85 0.59 -10.81 -3.73
CA ALA A 85 -0.05 -9.82 -2.87
C ALA A 85 -1.57 -9.80 -3.08
N ALA A 86 -2.03 -9.75 -4.33
CA ALA A 86 -3.46 -9.75 -4.66
C ALA A 86 -4.19 -10.99 -4.12
N GLU A 87 -3.62 -12.18 -4.27
CA GLU A 87 -4.17 -13.42 -3.74
C GLU A 87 -4.33 -13.40 -2.21
N ASN A 88 -3.37 -12.81 -1.49
CA ASN A 88 -3.45 -12.71 -0.02
C ASN A 88 -4.46 -11.65 0.43
N ILE A 89 -4.52 -10.50 -0.24
CA ILE A 89 -5.56 -9.49 0.05
C ILE A 89 -6.95 -10.04 -0.25
N TYR A 90 -7.14 -10.76 -1.37
CA TYR A 90 -8.44 -11.31 -1.75
C TYR A 90 -8.99 -12.34 -0.75
N LYS A 91 -8.10 -13.07 -0.06
CA LYS A 91 -8.49 -13.96 1.06
C LYS A 91 -8.98 -13.17 2.28
N TYR A 92 -8.44 -11.97 2.50
CA TYR A 92 -8.80 -11.10 3.62
C TYR A 92 -10.09 -10.31 3.35
N ASP A 93 -10.18 -9.69 2.19
CA ASP A 93 -11.33 -8.89 1.78
C ASP A 93 -11.57 -9.07 0.28
N LYS A 94 -12.80 -9.45 -0.07
CA LYS A 94 -13.25 -9.67 -1.46
C LYS A 94 -13.93 -8.45 -2.06
N GLU A 95 -14.17 -7.41 -1.25
CA GLU A 95 -14.90 -6.20 -1.63
C GLU A 95 -13.99 -4.96 -1.53
N LEU A 96 -12.75 -5.09 -1.99
CA LEU A 96 -11.79 -4.00 -1.95
C LEU A 96 -12.26 -2.85 -2.86
N LEU A 97 -12.42 -1.66 -2.30
CA LEU A 97 -12.88 -0.48 -3.05
C LEU A 97 -11.82 0.10 -4.02
N GLY A 98 -10.57 -0.33 -3.90
CA GLY A 98 -9.48 0.04 -4.79
C GLY A 98 -8.13 0.06 -4.08
N VAL A 99 -7.10 0.45 -4.83
CA VAL A 99 -5.73 0.57 -4.38
C VAL A 99 -5.20 1.98 -4.68
N ASN A 100 -4.36 2.50 -3.79
CA ASN A 100 -3.62 3.74 -3.95
C ASN A 100 -2.12 3.42 -3.88
N SER A 101 -1.42 3.64 -5.00
CA SER A 101 -0.03 3.26 -5.22
C SER A 101 0.48 3.92 -6.50
N ASP A 102 1.78 3.79 -6.79
CA ASP A 102 2.35 4.10 -8.10
C ASP A 102 1.55 3.41 -9.22
N LYS A 103 1.46 4.08 -10.36
CA LYS A 103 0.68 3.65 -11.53
C LYS A 103 0.96 2.21 -11.94
N ASN A 104 2.23 1.79 -11.98
CA ASN A 104 2.58 0.44 -12.45
C ASN A 104 2.13 -0.63 -11.45
N VAL A 105 2.38 -0.39 -10.15
CA VAL A 105 1.96 -1.26 -9.07
C VAL A 105 0.43 -1.34 -9.01
N ALA A 106 -0.26 -0.19 -9.03
CA ALA A 106 -1.71 -0.11 -8.98
C ALA A 106 -2.36 -0.86 -10.15
N ASN A 107 -1.87 -0.67 -11.38
CA ASN A 107 -2.41 -1.33 -12.57
C ASN A 107 -2.31 -2.85 -12.50
N LYS A 108 -1.11 -3.35 -12.17
CA LYS A 108 -0.85 -4.79 -12.11
C LYS A 108 -1.59 -5.44 -10.94
N PHE A 109 -1.54 -4.83 -9.76
CA PHE A 109 -2.28 -5.33 -8.60
C PHE A 109 -3.79 -5.38 -8.89
N ALA A 110 -4.37 -4.28 -9.41
CA ALA A 110 -5.79 -4.22 -9.72
C ALA A 110 -6.18 -5.28 -10.77
N LYS A 111 -5.35 -5.49 -11.79
CA LYS A 111 -5.55 -6.58 -12.76
C LYS A 111 -5.68 -7.94 -12.07
N TYR A 112 -4.66 -8.34 -11.30
CA TYR A 112 -4.65 -9.67 -10.66
C TYR A 112 -5.76 -9.84 -9.63
N TYR A 113 -6.03 -8.80 -8.83
CA TYR A 113 -7.11 -8.85 -7.84
C TYR A 113 -8.48 -9.02 -8.51
N SER A 114 -8.72 -8.32 -9.61
CA SER A 114 -10.00 -8.38 -10.34
C SER A 114 -10.20 -9.71 -11.08
N GLU A 115 -9.12 -10.30 -11.60
CA GLU A 115 -9.13 -11.65 -12.19
C GLU A 115 -9.58 -12.71 -11.17
N LEU A 116 -9.17 -12.60 -9.89
CA LEU A 116 -9.60 -13.51 -8.81
C LEU A 116 -11.11 -13.40 -8.51
N GLY A 117 -11.64 -12.19 -8.60
CA GLY A 117 -13.06 -11.90 -8.36
C GLY A 117 -13.98 -12.10 -9.56
N LYS A 118 -13.42 -12.29 -10.77
CA LYS A 118 -14.14 -12.15 -12.05
C LYS A 118 -14.91 -10.81 -12.12
N MET A 119 -14.26 -9.75 -11.64
CA MET A 119 -14.82 -8.40 -11.60
C MET A 119 -14.12 -7.52 -12.66
N ASP A 120 -14.82 -6.50 -13.13
CA ASP A 120 -14.22 -5.44 -13.94
C ASP A 120 -13.63 -4.36 -13.02
N TYR A 121 -12.56 -3.68 -13.46
CA TYR A 121 -11.96 -2.57 -12.74
C TYR A 121 -11.68 -1.39 -13.67
N VAL A 122 -11.74 -0.18 -13.10
CA VAL A 122 -11.38 1.06 -13.79
C VAL A 122 -10.16 1.67 -13.10
N VAL A 123 -9.13 1.95 -13.88
CA VAL A 123 -7.95 2.67 -13.38
C VAL A 123 -8.16 4.16 -13.58
N HIS A 124 -8.13 4.91 -12.48
CA HIS A 124 -8.07 6.37 -12.51
C HIS A 124 -6.64 6.83 -12.28
N THR A 125 -5.93 7.21 -13.35
CA THR A 125 -4.54 7.72 -13.25
C THR A 125 -4.46 9.23 -13.09
N GLY A 126 -5.57 9.95 -13.21
CA GLY A 126 -5.64 11.40 -13.02
C GLY A 126 -5.96 11.74 -11.58
N LEU A 127 -4.93 12.04 -10.78
CA LEU A 127 -5.12 12.85 -9.58
C LEU A 127 -5.11 14.33 -10.01
N ARG A 128 -6.04 15.15 -9.50
CA ARG A 128 -5.87 16.61 -9.57
C ARG A 128 -4.73 16.99 -8.62
N ILE A 129 -3.51 16.82 -9.09
CA ILE A 129 -2.32 17.30 -8.39
C ILE A 129 -2.24 18.80 -8.71
N LEU A 130 -2.43 19.63 -7.69
CA LEU A 130 -2.13 21.05 -7.80
C LEU A 130 -0.61 21.19 -7.79
N LEU A 131 -0.03 21.49 -8.96
CA LEU A 131 1.39 21.75 -9.10
C LEU A 131 1.70 23.16 -8.59
N LEU A 132 2.53 23.26 -7.56
CA LEU A 132 3.09 24.55 -7.15
C LEU A 132 4.19 24.92 -8.15
N GLU A 133 3.84 25.73 -9.15
CA GLU A 133 4.77 26.10 -10.23
C GLU A 133 5.75 27.21 -9.82
N ASN A 134 5.37 28.06 -8.87
CA ASN A 134 6.20 29.19 -8.48
C ASN A 134 5.90 29.67 -7.06
N LEU A 135 6.96 29.95 -6.30
CA LEU A 135 6.90 30.67 -5.03
C LEU A 135 7.48 32.06 -5.28
N LYS A 136 6.66 33.11 -5.17
CA LYS A 136 7.14 34.49 -5.19
C LYS A 136 7.25 35.00 -3.77
N GLU A 137 8.38 35.60 -3.43
CA GLU A 137 8.52 36.40 -2.20
C GLU A 137 7.53 37.57 -2.26
N ARG A 138 6.99 37.95 -1.08
CA ARG A 138 6.02 39.03 -0.94
C ARG A 138 6.66 40.40 -1.11
#